data_AF-A0A943XRZ8-F1
#
_entry.id   AF-A0A943XRZ8-F1
#
_cell.length_a   1.000
_cell.length_b   1.000
_cell.length_c   1.000
_cell.angle_alpha   90.00
_cell.angle_beta   90.00
_cell.angle_gamma   90.00
#
_symmetry.space_group_name_H-M   'P 1'
#
loop_
_entity.id
_entity.type
_entity.pdbx_description
1 polymer ?
#
loop_
_entity_poly.entity_id
_entity_poly.type
_entity_poly.pdbx_seq_one_letter_code
_entity_poly.pdbx_strand_id
1 'polypeptide(L)' 'MEVKSMSSKYSKSEAMNRFKMECASEVGVDLKQGYNGDLTSRQNGSVGGQMTKKLVEAQMKSMSNK' A
#
# COMPACT_ATOMS: atom_id res chain seq x y z
N MET A 1 15.22 11.14 27.36
CA MET A 1 13.76 11.37 27.22
C MET A 1 13.49 11.73 25.75
N GLU A 2 13.53 10.76 24.82
CA GLU A 2 13.43 11.07 23.38
C GLU A 2 12.81 9.94 22.52
N VAL A 3 11.88 9.17 23.09
CA VAL A 3 11.18 8.08 22.37
C VAL A 3 9.77 8.44 21.88
N LYS A 4 9.32 9.69 22.03
CA LYS A 4 7.89 10.04 21.82
C LYS A 4 7.53 10.87 20.57
N SER A 5 8.42 11.00 19.58
CA SER A 5 8.17 11.80 18.37
C SER A 5 7.96 10.99 17.07
N MET A 6 8.25 9.69 17.05
CA MET A 6 8.27 8.92 15.79
C MET A 6 6.87 8.66 15.15
N SER A 7 5.78 8.87 15.91
CA SER A 7 4.42 8.50 15.48
C SER A 7 3.76 9.49 14.50
N SER A 8 4.40 10.62 14.18
CA SER A 8 3.82 11.69 13.34
C SER A 8 4.68 12.02 12.11
N LYS A 9 5.42 11.05 11.56
CA LYS A 9 6.37 11.33 10.45
C LYS A 9 5.74 11.40 9.06
N TYR A 10 4.55 10.83 8.86
CA TYR A 10 3.90 10.81 7.55
C TYR A 10 2.40 10.99 7.73
N SER A 11 1.82 11.86 6.91
CA SER A 11 0.37 11.96 6.76
C SER A 11 -0.19 10.61 6.29
N LYS A 12 -1.46 10.33 6.63
CA LYS A 12 -2.14 9.12 6.16
C LYS A 12 -2.06 8.96 4.63
N SER A 13 -2.07 10.08 3.90
CA SER A 13 -1.92 10.13 2.46
C SER A 13 -0.55 9.65 1.99
N GLU A 14 0.54 10.02 2.68
CA GLU A 14 1.90 9.59 2.34
C GLU A 14 2.13 8.12 2.68
N ALA A 15 1.63 7.66 3.84
CA ALA A 15 1.68 6.24 4.20
C ALA A 15 0.93 5.39 3.15
N MET A 16 -0.24 5.86 2.72
CA MET A 16 -1.03 5.19 1.68
C MET A 16 -0.32 5.20 0.32
N ASN A 17 0.34 6.30 -0.04
CA ASN A 17 1.08 6.39 -1.30
C ASN A 17 2.25 5.40 -1.34
N ARG A 18 3.01 5.31 -0.24
CA ARG A 18 4.09 4.31 -0.12
C ARG A 18 3.56 2.88 -0.23
N PHE A 19 2.45 2.59 0.45
CA PHE A 19 1.82 1.27 0.38
C PHE A 19 1.39 0.90 -1.04
N LYS A 20 0.82 1.85 -1.81
CA LYS A 20 0.50 1.64 -3.23
C LYS A 20 1.73 1.29 -4.05
N MET A 21 2.81 2.07 -3.90
CA MET A 21 4.06 1.87 -4.64
C MET A 21 4.74 0.53 -4.30
N GLU A 22 4.68 0.11 -3.04
CA GLU A 22 5.16 -1.20 -2.60
C GLU A 22 4.36 -2.34 -3.25
N CYS A 23 3.03 -2.26 -3.22
CA CYS A 23 2.17 -3.26 -3.85
C CYS A 23 2.42 -3.35 -5.35
N ALA A 24 2.61 -2.21 -6.02
CA ALA A 24 2.93 -2.16 -7.45
C ALA A 24 4.27 -2.83 -7.77
N SER A 25 5.28 -2.55 -6.95
CA SER A 25 6.63 -3.14 -7.08
C SER A 25 6.59 -4.67 -6.94
N GLU A 26 5.79 -5.20 -6.00
CA GLU A 26 5.66 -6.65 -5.80
C GLU A 26 5.02 -7.38 -6.98
N VAL A 27 4.05 -6.74 -7.65
CA VAL A 27 3.38 -7.32 -8.82
C VAL A 27 4.09 -6.98 -10.13
N GLY A 28 5.24 -6.30 -10.07
CA GLY A 28 6.04 -5.93 -11.25
C GLY A 28 5.35 -4.90 -12.16
N VAL A 29 4.51 -4.02 -11.60
CA VAL A 29 3.84 -2.96 -12.34
C VAL A 29 4.52 -1.63 -12.07
N ASP A 30 4.94 -0.95 -13.13
CA ASP A 30 5.54 0.38 -13.05
C ASP A 30 4.45 1.45 -12.87
N LEU A 31 4.00 1.59 -11.63
CA LEU A 31 2.99 2.58 -11.25
C LEU A 31 3.63 3.96 -11.09
N LYS A 32 3.11 4.95 -11.79
CA LYS A 32 3.58 6.34 -11.75
C LYS A 32 2.81 7.14 -10.70
N GLN A 33 3.47 8.13 -10.09
CA GLN A 33 2.74 9.16 -9.32
C GLN A 33 2.07 10.12 -10.28
N GLY A 34 0.81 9.83 -10.64
CA GLY A 34 0.03 10.62 -11.58
C GLY A 34 -0.86 9.74 -12.45
N TYR A 35 -0.89 10.05 -13.75
CA TYR A 35 -1.69 9.31 -14.72
C TYR A 35 -1.10 7.91 -14.96
N ASN A 36 -1.96 6.90 -14.89
CA ASN A 36 -1.64 5.49 -15.13
C ASN A 36 -2.64 4.85 -16.13
N GLY A 37 -3.30 5.66 -16.96
CA GLY A 37 -4.25 5.17 -17.96
C GLY A 37 -3.58 4.53 -19.18
N ASP A 38 -2.26 4.67 -19.30
CA ASP A 38 -1.40 3.95 -20.23
C ASP A 38 -1.16 2.48 -19.80
N LEU A 39 -1.31 2.18 -18.50
CA LEU A 39 -1.24 0.80 -18.02
C LEU A 39 -2.51 0.04 -18.39
N THR A 40 -2.35 -1.24 -18.70
CA THR A 40 -3.49 -2.11 -19.00
C THR A 40 -4.40 -2.23 -17.77
N SER A 41 -5.71 -2.42 -17.99
CA SER A 41 -6.67 -2.65 -16.90
C SER A 41 -6.26 -3.81 -16.00
N ARG A 42 -5.59 -4.83 -16.56
CA ARG A 42 -5.05 -5.96 -15.81
C ARG A 42 -3.91 -5.54 -14.86
N GLN A 43 -3.00 -4.68 -15.30
CA GLN A 43 -1.91 -4.17 -14.47
C GLN A 43 -2.45 -3.31 -13.33
N ASN A 44 -3.28 -2.30 -13.64
CA ASN A 44 -3.93 -1.47 -12.62
C ASN A 44 -4.76 -2.30 -11.62
N GLY A 45 -5.50 -3.29 -12.14
CA GLY A 45 -6.26 -4.23 -11.31
C GLY A 45 -5.39 -5.10 -10.41
N SER A 46 -4.23 -5.57 -10.89
CA SER A 46 -3.31 -6.39 -10.10
C SER A 46 -2.75 -5.65 -8.89
N VAL A 47 -2.42 -4.35 -9.02
CA VAL A 47 -1.98 -3.51 -7.89
C VAL A 47 -3.09 -3.38 -6.84
N GLY A 48 -4.31 -3.04 -7.26
CA GLY A 48 -5.45 -2.91 -6.36
C GLY A 48 -5.84 -4.22 -5.66
N GLY A 49 -5.71 -5.34 -6.37
CA GLY A 49 -5.90 -6.68 -5.82
C GLY A 49 -4.87 -7.01 -4.73
N GLN A 50 -3.60 -6.72 -4.99
CA GLN A 50 -2.52 -6.96 -4.01
C GLN A 50 -2.67 -6.10 -2.75
N MET A 51 -3.09 -4.84 -2.92
CA MET A 51 -3.41 -3.96 -1.79
C MET A 51 -4.52 -4.54 -0.92
N THR A 52 -5.62 -4.99 -1.54
CA THR A 52 -6.74 -5.60 -0.82
C THR A 52 -6.32 -6.87 -0.09
N LYS A 53 -5.52 -7.72 -0.73
CA LYS A 53 -4.99 -8.94 -0.13
C LYS A 53 -4.21 -8.65 1.14
N LYS A 54 -3.24 -7.72 1.10
CA LYS A 54 -2.46 -7.31 2.27
C LYS A 54 -3.31 -6.73 3.40
N LEU A 55 -4.33 -5.93 3.07
CA LEU A 55 -5.24 -5.36 4.06
C LEU A 55 -6.05 -6.45 4.77
N VAL A 56 -6.56 -7.43 4.03
CA VAL A 56 -7.27 -8.59 4.60
C VAL A 56 -6.33 -9.43 5.47
N GLU A 57 -5.12 -9.72 5.01
CA GLU A 57 -4.13 -10.47 5.80
C GLU A 57 -3.76 -9.76 7.11
N ALA A 58 -3.57 -8.44 7.08
CA ALA A 58 -3.31 -7.64 8.27
C ALA A 58 -4.49 -7.69 9.25
N GLN A 59 -5.72 -7.61 8.74
CA GLN A 59 -6.93 -7.72 9.56
C GLN A 59 -7.10 -9.14 10.14
N MET A 60 -6.82 -10.19 9.38
CA MET A 60 -6.88 -11.57 9.86
C MET A 60 -5.85 -11.81 10.97
N LYS A 61 -4.63 -11.31 10.82
CA LYS A 61 -3.59 -11.38 11.87
C LYS A 61 -4.00 -10.61 13.13
N SER A 62 -4.61 -9.43 12.99
CA SER A 62 -5.06 -8.65 14.15
C SER A 62 -6.20 -9.32 14.92
N MET A 63 -7.10 -10.02 14.21
CA MET A 63 -8.18 -10.80 14.81
C MET A 63 -7.68 -12.10 15.43
N SER A 64 -6.71 -12.76 14.82
CA SER A 64 -6.10 -13.99 15.37
C SER A 64 -5.28 -13.73 16.64
N ASN A 65 -4.83 -12.50 16.86
CA ASN A 65 -4.07 -12.09 18.03
C ASN A 65 -4.96 -11.51 19.16
N LYS A 66 -6.28 -11.65 19.05
CA LYS A 66 -7.24 -11.35 20.11
C LYS A 66 -7.75 -12.63 20.75
#